data_AF-A0AAV0ALN0-F1
#
_entry.id   AF-A0AAV0ALN0-F1
#
_cell.length_a   1.000
_cell.length_b   1.000
_cell.length_c   1.000
_cell.angle_alpha   90.00
_cell.angle_beta   90.00
_cell.angle_gamma   90.00
#
_symmetry.space_group_name_H-M   'P 1'
#
loop_
_entity.id
_entity.type
_entity.pdbx_description
1 polymer ?
#
loop_
_entity_poly.entity_id
_entity_poly.type
_entity_poly.pdbx_seq_one_letter_code
_entity_poly.pdbx_strand_id
1 'polypeptide(L)'
;PKIHLYLAQLSNSPIKSQNHFQSALNVLKSKLESIEALDPSIQIDNETCNSKDKYNRSGVGIVTNDHKLKVISLEEFQIRRNCSGALVEMTEIYLMDLCFEPEAEKKCLSYLEMASELDPTNPESLQTLASVRISQSNIKEATKALRLALSLWSNNPVADLDIYEENLQMEVVEKTAEGLVDNEDQQMIDGERDVKEESGGLLIEEDQDKLSSLPPFETSAQWAKLALECNMWSYSIEVLYGCEAEINEDGEVHYLLGIALYLLGQS
;
A
#
# COMPACT_ATOMS: atom_id res chain seq x y z
N PRO A 1 -2.89 10.06 25.46
CA PRO A 1 -2.61 8.97 24.51
C PRO A 1 -1.15 8.51 24.47
N LYS A 2 -0.15 9.39 24.32
CA LYS A 2 1.28 9.03 24.15
C LYS A 2 1.81 8.05 25.21
N ILE A 3 1.54 8.32 26.50
CA ILE A 3 1.97 7.43 27.61
C ILE A 3 1.39 6.03 27.45
N HIS A 4 0.12 5.92 27.07
CA HIS A 4 -0.53 4.63 26.87
C HIS A 4 0.03 3.87 25.65
N LEU A 5 0.29 4.55 24.52
CA LEU A 5 0.93 3.92 23.36
C LEU A 5 2.31 3.36 23.72
N TYR A 6 3.11 4.15 24.43
CA TYR A 6 4.43 3.73 24.89
C TYR A 6 4.37 2.54 25.88
N LEU A 7 3.46 2.59 26.86
CA LEU A 7 3.29 1.50 27.83
C LEU A 7 2.75 0.22 27.19
N ALA A 8 1.99 0.32 26.11
CA ALA A 8 1.53 -0.85 25.38
C ALA A 8 2.71 -1.61 24.75
N GLN A 9 3.60 -0.88 24.06
CA GLN A 9 4.79 -1.44 23.41
C GLN A 9 5.80 -2.06 24.39
N LEU A 10 5.89 -1.55 25.62
CA LEU A 10 6.75 -2.11 26.67
C LEU A 10 6.10 -3.22 27.51
N SER A 11 4.85 -3.56 27.24
CA SER A 11 4.12 -4.48 28.10
C SER A 11 4.53 -5.92 27.84
N ASN A 12 4.97 -6.64 28.88
CA ASN A 12 5.29 -8.06 28.79
C ASN A 12 4.05 -8.99 28.76
N SER A 13 2.85 -8.44 28.55
CA SER A 13 1.60 -9.22 28.53
C SER A 13 0.68 -8.69 27.44
N PRO A 14 0.20 -9.56 26.53
CA PRO A 14 -0.64 -9.14 25.41
C PRO A 14 -1.93 -8.47 25.89
N ILE A 15 -2.52 -8.97 26.98
CA ILE A 15 -3.75 -8.40 27.58
C ILE A 15 -3.48 -7.00 28.15
N LYS A 16 -2.34 -6.78 28.79
CA LYS A 16 -2.00 -5.44 29.31
C LYS A 16 -1.70 -4.47 28.18
N SER A 17 -1.02 -4.94 27.13
CA SER A 17 -0.77 -4.15 25.91
C SER A 17 -2.09 -3.71 25.27
N GLN A 18 -3.02 -4.64 25.06
CA GLN A 18 -4.39 -4.37 24.58
C GLN A 18 -5.11 -3.31 25.40
N ASN A 19 -5.07 -3.40 26.74
CA ASN A 19 -5.72 -2.42 27.62
C ASN A 19 -5.10 -1.02 27.49
N HIS A 20 -3.78 -0.95 27.30
CA HIS A 20 -3.09 0.31 27.07
C HIS A 20 -3.44 0.90 25.70
N PHE A 21 -3.44 0.11 24.63
CA PHE A 21 -3.90 0.58 23.30
C PHE A 21 -5.35 1.04 23.33
N GLN A 22 -6.25 0.30 23.98
CA GLN A 22 -7.64 0.72 24.14
C GLN A 22 -7.76 2.05 24.90
N SER A 23 -6.96 2.25 25.95
CA SER A 23 -6.93 3.50 26.71
C SER A 23 -6.40 4.66 25.84
N ALA A 24 -5.39 4.41 25.00
CA ALA A 24 -4.90 5.39 24.04
C ALA A 24 -5.98 5.76 23.02
N LEU A 25 -6.68 4.77 22.47
CA LEU A 25 -7.75 4.94 21.49
C LEU A 25 -8.90 5.77 22.07
N ASN A 26 -9.33 5.51 23.31
CA ASN A 26 -10.38 6.28 23.97
C ASN A 26 -10.00 7.77 24.08
N VAL A 27 -8.75 8.06 24.47
CA VAL A 27 -8.26 9.45 24.57
C VAL A 27 -8.15 10.10 23.19
N LEU A 28 -7.73 9.37 22.15
CA LEU A 28 -7.64 9.91 20.80
C LEU A 28 -9.02 10.16 20.18
N LYS A 29 -9.97 9.23 20.34
CA LYS A 29 -11.35 9.39 19.87
C LYS A 29 -12.04 10.59 20.51
N SER A 30 -11.92 10.78 21.82
CA SER A 30 -12.46 11.96 22.50
C SER A 30 -11.86 13.28 21.96
N LYS A 31 -10.57 13.29 21.60
CA LYS A 31 -9.94 14.44 20.95
C LYS A 31 -10.46 14.66 19.53
N LEU A 32 -10.64 13.58 18.76
CA LEU A 32 -11.18 13.63 17.41
C LEU A 32 -12.60 14.21 17.42
N GLU A 33 -13.47 13.71 18.30
CA GLU A 33 -14.83 14.22 18.50
C GLU A 33 -14.84 15.72 18.85
N SER A 34 -13.89 16.16 19.68
CA SER A 34 -13.75 17.58 20.03
C SER A 34 -13.35 18.44 18.83
N ILE A 35 -12.54 17.91 17.90
CA ILE A 35 -12.14 18.60 16.67
C ILE A 35 -13.29 18.63 15.67
N GLU A 36 -13.97 17.50 15.46
CA GLU A 36 -15.09 17.38 14.54
C GLU A 36 -16.29 18.26 14.97
N ALA A 37 -16.53 18.39 16.28
CA ALA A 37 -17.56 19.28 16.82
C ALA A 37 -17.27 20.77 16.56
N LEU A 38 -16.01 21.14 16.33
CA LEU A 38 -15.58 22.51 16.05
C LEU A 38 -15.62 22.86 14.55
N ASP A 39 -15.80 21.88 13.65
CA ASP A 39 -15.75 22.09 12.20
C ASP A 39 -17.04 21.65 11.47
N PRO A 40 -18.12 22.45 11.47
CA PRO A 40 -19.34 22.12 10.72
C PRO A 40 -19.26 22.37 9.22
N SER A 41 -18.18 22.98 8.67
CA SER A 41 -18.23 23.47 7.28
C SER A 41 -16.85 23.75 6.67
N ILE A 42 -16.24 22.72 6.09
CA ILE A 42 -15.34 22.84 4.94
C ILE A 42 -15.82 21.83 3.88
N GLN A 43 -16.94 22.16 3.22
CA GLN A 43 -17.17 21.70 1.85
C GLN A 43 -16.48 22.71 0.95
N ILE A 44 -15.32 22.35 0.40
CA ILE A 44 -14.68 23.16 -0.63
C ILE A 44 -15.41 22.83 -1.92
N ASP A 45 -16.20 23.79 -2.42
CA ASP A 45 -16.77 23.74 -3.75
C ASP A 45 -15.62 23.59 -4.76
N ASN A 46 -15.69 22.54 -5.56
CA ASN A 46 -14.72 22.21 -6.61
C ASN A 46 -14.82 23.21 -7.76
N GLU A 47 -14.40 24.46 -7.58
CA GLU A 47 -14.24 25.37 -8.70
C GLU A 47 -13.12 26.40 -8.41
N THR A 48 -12.13 26.43 -9.30
CA THR A 48 -11.00 27.37 -9.38
C THR A 48 -9.87 27.23 -8.34
N CYS A 49 -8.95 26.32 -8.60
CA CYS A 49 -7.55 26.51 -8.19
C CYS A 49 -6.86 27.49 -9.15
N ASN A 50 -6.92 28.79 -8.86
CA ASN A 50 -5.99 29.76 -9.43
C ASN A 50 -5.09 30.34 -8.33
N SER A 51 -3.82 30.40 -8.66
CA SER A 51 -2.69 30.63 -7.76
C SER A 51 -2.70 32.03 -7.12
N LYS A 52 -2.39 32.08 -5.81
CA LYS A 52 -1.53 33.08 -5.11
C LYS A 52 -2.00 33.66 -3.76
N ASP A 53 -3.09 33.21 -3.15
CA ASP A 53 -3.54 33.71 -1.82
C ASP A 53 -3.64 32.66 -0.67
N LYS A 54 -2.83 31.57 -0.67
CA LYS A 54 -3.00 30.42 0.27
C LYS A 54 -1.90 30.20 1.32
N TYR A 55 -1.28 31.23 1.88
CA TYR A 55 -0.40 31.02 3.04
C TYR A 55 -1.22 30.97 4.35
N ASN A 56 -1.16 29.82 5.04
CA ASN A 56 -1.62 29.49 6.42
C ASN A 56 -2.93 28.72 6.69
N ARG A 57 -3.35 27.80 5.81
CA ARG A 57 -4.04 26.58 6.28
C ARG A 57 -3.39 25.36 5.64
N SER A 58 -2.43 24.76 6.35
CA SER A 58 -1.82 23.47 6.05
C SER A 58 -2.87 22.37 6.27
N GLY A 59 -3.76 22.19 5.30
CA GLY A 59 -4.70 21.08 5.26
C GLY A 59 -4.06 19.87 4.60
N VAL A 60 -4.28 18.69 5.15
CA VAL A 60 -3.92 17.40 4.55
C VAL A 60 -5.12 16.90 3.76
N GLY A 61 -4.92 16.63 2.47
CA GLY A 61 -5.94 15.97 1.66
C GLY A 61 -5.95 14.47 1.97
N ILE A 62 -7.09 13.94 2.40
CA ILE A 62 -7.33 12.51 2.56
C ILE A 62 -8.43 12.08 1.58
N VAL A 63 -8.29 10.87 1.03
CA VAL A 63 -9.35 10.24 0.25
C VAL A 63 -10.24 9.48 1.22
N THR A 64 -11.54 9.77 1.24
CA THR A 64 -12.52 9.07 2.07
C THR A 64 -12.98 7.78 1.40
N ASN A 65 -13.66 6.89 2.15
CA ASN A 65 -14.17 5.62 1.63
C ASN A 65 -15.16 5.77 0.46
N ASP A 66 -15.81 6.93 0.31
CA ASP A 66 -16.66 7.27 -0.83
C ASP A 66 -15.87 7.93 -1.99
N HIS A 67 -14.55 7.76 -2.01
CA HIS A 67 -13.61 8.28 -3.01
C HIS A 67 -13.64 9.80 -3.18
N LYS A 68 -14.01 10.54 -2.12
CA LYS A 68 -13.99 12.00 -2.12
C LYS A 68 -12.72 12.53 -1.46
N LEU A 69 -12.22 13.65 -1.97
CA LEU A 69 -11.13 14.36 -1.34
C LEU A 69 -11.68 15.21 -0.19
N LYS A 70 -11.29 14.87 1.05
CA LYS A 70 -11.57 15.67 2.24
C LYS A 70 -10.28 16.34 2.69
N VAL A 71 -10.27 17.67 2.78
CA VAL A 71 -9.14 18.40 3.36
C VAL A 71 -9.36 18.53 4.86
N ILE A 72 -8.48 17.95 5.66
CA ILE A 72 -8.54 17.98 7.13
C ILE A 72 -7.33 18.74 7.69
N SER A 73 -7.40 19.15 8.96
CA SER A 73 -6.23 19.74 9.62
C SER A 73 -5.12 18.69 9.82
N LEU A 74 -3.86 19.14 9.87
CA LEU A 74 -2.74 18.26 10.22
C LEU A 74 -2.92 17.59 11.60
N GLU A 75 -3.54 18.29 12.55
CA GLU A 75 -3.84 17.74 13.88
C GLU A 75 -4.88 16.61 13.79
N GLU A 76 -5.97 16.81 13.04
CA GLU A 76 -6.98 15.77 12.79
C GLU A 76 -6.35 14.56 12.10
N PHE A 77 -5.54 14.79 11.06
CA PHE A 77 -4.84 13.73 10.33
C PHE A 77 -3.96 12.89 11.27
N GLN A 78 -3.13 13.54 12.09
CA GLN A 78 -2.25 12.82 13.02
C GLN A 78 -3.05 12.05 14.07
N ILE A 79 -4.19 12.56 14.53
CA ILE A 79 -5.06 11.85 15.47
C ILE A 79 -5.67 10.62 14.81
N ARG A 80 -6.22 10.74 13.60
CA ARG A 80 -6.75 9.62 12.82
C ARG A 80 -5.69 8.55 12.56
N ARG A 81 -4.50 8.96 12.10
CA ARG A 81 -3.34 8.07 11.89
C ARG A 81 -2.95 7.34 13.17
N ASN A 82 -2.87 8.03 14.30
CA ASN A 82 -2.55 7.41 15.59
C ASN A 82 -3.64 6.44 16.06
N CYS A 83 -4.92 6.71 15.79
CA CYS A 83 -5.99 5.77 16.10
C CYS A 83 -5.88 4.51 15.23
N SER A 84 -5.66 4.69 13.92
CA SER A 84 -5.49 3.61 12.96
C SER A 84 -4.28 2.73 13.34
N GLY A 85 -3.12 3.33 13.64
CA GLY A 85 -1.94 2.59 14.12
C GLY A 85 -2.20 1.82 15.43
N ALA A 86 -2.90 2.41 16.40
CA ALA A 86 -3.26 1.68 17.63
C ALA A 86 -4.17 0.46 17.36
N LEU A 87 -5.07 0.53 16.38
CA LEU A 87 -5.92 -0.59 15.98
C LEU A 87 -5.14 -1.67 15.22
N VAL A 88 -4.15 -1.26 14.41
CA VAL A 88 -3.20 -2.17 13.76
C VAL A 88 -2.41 -2.95 14.80
N GLU A 89 -1.82 -2.28 15.78
CA GLU A 89 -1.08 -2.92 16.87
C GLU A 89 -1.97 -3.88 17.69
N MET A 90 -3.22 -3.49 17.96
CA MET A 90 -4.19 -4.39 18.59
C MET A 90 -4.51 -5.62 17.73
N THR A 91 -4.47 -5.49 16.41
CA THR A 91 -4.65 -6.59 15.45
C THR A 91 -3.45 -7.52 15.48
N GLU A 92 -2.23 -6.99 15.46
CA GLU A 92 -0.99 -7.77 15.47
C GLU A 92 -0.86 -8.63 16.72
N ILE A 93 -1.30 -8.13 17.88
CA ILE A 93 -1.37 -8.96 19.10
C ILE A 93 -2.24 -10.21 18.90
N TYR A 94 -3.33 -10.14 18.12
CA TYR A 94 -4.14 -11.32 17.78
C TYR A 94 -3.57 -12.15 16.65
N LEU A 95 -2.72 -11.59 15.78
CA LEU A 95 -2.00 -12.36 14.76
C LEU A 95 -0.79 -13.10 15.33
N MET A 96 -0.28 -12.66 16.47
CA MET A 96 0.89 -13.24 17.13
C MET A 96 0.49 -13.91 18.46
N ASP A 97 0.51 -13.17 19.57
CA ASP A 97 0.40 -13.74 20.91
C ASP A 97 -0.95 -14.40 21.23
N LEU A 98 -2.05 -13.84 20.72
CA LEU A 98 -3.42 -14.29 21.01
C LEU A 98 -4.05 -15.04 19.83
N CYS A 99 -3.25 -15.57 18.91
CA CYS A 99 -3.74 -16.23 17.68
C CYS A 99 -4.56 -17.49 17.92
N PHE A 100 -4.45 -18.12 19.09
CA PHE A 100 -5.23 -19.31 19.45
C PHE A 100 -6.58 -18.99 20.10
N GLU A 101 -6.90 -17.72 20.35
CA GLU A 101 -8.20 -17.33 20.88
C GLU A 101 -9.29 -17.52 19.81
N PRO A 102 -10.45 -18.12 20.14
CA PRO A 102 -11.51 -18.39 19.16
C PRO A 102 -12.09 -17.12 18.51
N GLU A 103 -11.95 -15.97 19.18
CA GLU A 103 -12.40 -14.67 18.67
C GLU A 103 -11.28 -13.89 17.94
N ALA A 104 -10.08 -14.45 17.79
CA ALA A 104 -8.91 -13.73 17.24
C ALA A 104 -9.20 -13.15 15.86
N GLU A 105 -9.64 -13.98 14.91
CA GLU A 105 -9.96 -13.56 13.54
C GLU A 105 -11.02 -12.45 13.51
N LYS A 106 -12.12 -12.64 14.26
CA LYS A 106 -13.20 -11.67 14.34
C LYS A 106 -12.73 -10.33 14.89
N LYS A 107 -11.85 -10.34 15.89
CA LYS A 107 -11.26 -9.11 16.45
C LYS A 107 -10.33 -8.44 15.46
N CYS A 108 -9.46 -9.18 14.77
CA CYS A 108 -8.61 -8.64 13.72
C CYS A 108 -9.45 -7.89 12.67
N LEU A 109 -10.51 -8.52 12.15
CA LEU A 109 -11.37 -7.91 11.14
C LEU A 109 -12.09 -6.65 11.66
N SER A 110 -12.60 -6.68 12.89
CA SER A 110 -13.25 -5.52 13.50
C SER A 110 -12.29 -4.35 13.73
N TYR A 111 -11.05 -4.62 14.18
CA TYR A 111 -10.05 -3.57 14.38
C TYR A 111 -9.62 -2.95 13.05
N LEU A 112 -9.40 -3.76 12.01
CA LEU A 112 -9.03 -3.27 10.68
C LEU A 112 -10.16 -2.50 9.99
N GLU A 113 -11.42 -2.91 10.18
CA GLU A 113 -12.59 -2.15 9.70
C GLU A 113 -12.62 -0.76 10.35
N MET A 114 -12.50 -0.68 11.68
CA MET A 114 -12.41 0.59 12.38
C MET A 114 -11.18 1.42 11.96
N ALA A 115 -10.04 0.77 11.67
CA ALA A 115 -8.81 1.45 11.25
C ALA A 115 -8.98 2.10 9.87
N SER A 116 -9.62 1.39 8.94
CA SER A 116 -9.94 1.87 7.59
C SER A 116 -10.97 3.00 7.60
N GLU A 117 -11.98 2.95 8.48
CA GLU A 117 -12.93 4.05 8.66
C GLU A 117 -12.27 5.34 9.16
N LEU A 118 -11.27 5.20 10.05
CA LEU A 118 -10.58 6.33 10.65
C LEU A 118 -9.55 6.96 9.71
N ASP A 119 -8.75 6.11 9.04
CA ASP A 119 -7.70 6.50 8.12
C ASP A 119 -7.52 5.45 7.01
N PRO A 120 -8.22 5.61 5.86
CA PRO A 120 -8.10 4.71 4.72
C PRO A 120 -6.76 4.85 3.97
N THR A 121 -5.96 5.87 4.28
CA THR A 121 -4.65 6.08 3.65
C THR A 121 -3.49 5.61 4.54
N ASN A 122 -3.78 4.82 5.57
CA ASN A 122 -2.75 4.22 6.42
C ASN A 122 -2.15 2.94 5.77
N PRO A 123 -0.89 2.97 5.30
CA PRO A 123 -0.26 1.81 4.67
C PRO A 123 -0.11 0.63 5.62
N GLU A 124 0.14 0.87 6.92
CA GLU A 124 0.26 -0.19 7.93
C GLU A 124 -1.05 -0.98 8.04
N SER A 125 -2.20 -0.28 8.08
CA SER A 125 -3.51 -0.93 8.13
C SER A 125 -3.77 -1.83 6.91
N LEU A 126 -3.30 -1.44 5.74
CA LEU A 126 -3.47 -2.23 4.51
C LEU A 126 -2.53 -3.44 4.48
N GLN A 127 -1.29 -3.28 4.95
CA GLN A 127 -0.35 -4.39 5.08
C GLN A 127 -0.81 -5.42 6.12
N THR A 128 -1.31 -4.96 7.28
CA THR A 128 -1.90 -5.87 8.28
C THR A 128 -3.15 -6.55 7.73
N LEU A 129 -4.00 -5.85 6.97
CA LEU A 129 -5.11 -6.49 6.27
C LEU A 129 -4.64 -7.57 5.30
N ALA A 130 -3.57 -7.32 4.53
CA ALA A 130 -2.98 -8.34 3.67
C ALA A 130 -2.50 -9.56 4.47
N SER A 131 -1.82 -9.35 5.61
CA SER A 131 -1.40 -10.43 6.52
C SER A 131 -2.58 -11.26 7.05
N VAL A 132 -3.70 -10.62 7.42
CA VAL A 132 -4.94 -11.35 7.78
C VAL A 132 -5.46 -12.17 6.62
N ARG A 133 -5.51 -11.60 5.40
CA ARG A 133 -6.01 -12.30 4.21
C ARG A 133 -5.12 -13.47 3.81
N ILE A 134 -3.80 -13.34 3.94
CA ILE A 134 -2.85 -14.44 3.75
C ILE A 134 -3.13 -15.56 4.76
N SER A 135 -3.30 -15.23 6.05
CA SER A 135 -3.63 -16.21 7.10
C SER A 135 -4.94 -16.97 6.82
N GLN A 136 -5.88 -16.35 6.10
CA GLN A 136 -7.13 -16.95 5.63
C GLN A 136 -7.00 -17.72 4.31
N SER A 137 -5.78 -17.88 3.77
CA SER A 137 -5.53 -18.42 2.42
C SER A 137 -6.23 -17.64 1.29
N ASN A 138 -6.54 -16.36 1.51
CA ASN A 138 -7.21 -15.49 0.55
C ASN A 138 -6.21 -14.53 -0.12
N ILE A 139 -5.35 -15.10 -0.98
CA ILE A 139 -4.26 -14.38 -1.65
C ILE A 139 -4.78 -13.27 -2.58
N LYS A 140 -5.97 -13.44 -3.18
CA LYS A 140 -6.56 -12.43 -4.08
C LYS A 140 -6.83 -11.12 -3.34
N GLU A 141 -7.48 -11.19 -2.18
CA GLU A 141 -7.77 -9.99 -1.38
C GLU A 141 -6.51 -9.44 -0.70
N ALA A 142 -5.54 -10.30 -0.36
CA ALA A 142 -4.23 -9.84 0.12
C ALA A 142 -3.50 -8.99 -0.94
N THR A 143 -3.46 -9.49 -2.18
CA THR A 143 -2.85 -8.81 -3.33
C THR A 143 -3.49 -7.43 -3.56
N LYS A 144 -4.83 -7.34 -3.52
CA LYS A 144 -5.54 -6.07 -3.65
C LYS A 144 -5.16 -5.08 -2.55
N ALA A 145 -5.09 -5.54 -1.30
CA ALA A 145 -4.68 -4.70 -0.18
C ALA A 145 -3.23 -4.20 -0.33
N LEU A 146 -2.30 -5.05 -0.79
CA LEU A 146 -0.91 -4.68 -1.04
C LEU A 146 -0.76 -3.69 -2.19
N ARG A 147 -1.50 -3.87 -3.30
CA ARG A 147 -1.53 -2.91 -4.41
C ARG A 147 -2.06 -1.55 -3.98
N LEU A 148 -3.16 -1.54 -3.23
CA LEU A 148 -3.70 -0.32 -2.67
C LEU A 148 -2.67 0.34 -1.74
N ALA A 149 -2.03 -0.44 -0.86
CA ALA A 149 -0.96 0.07 -0.02
C ALA A 149 0.09 0.74 -0.89
N LEU A 150 0.69 0.03 -1.85
CA LEU A 150 1.75 0.54 -2.73
C LEU A 150 1.35 1.85 -3.45
N SER A 151 0.11 1.96 -3.91
CA SER A 151 -0.39 3.17 -4.59
C SER A 151 -0.41 4.43 -3.70
N LEU A 152 -0.40 4.29 -2.37
CA LEU A 152 -0.44 5.42 -1.43
C LEU A 152 0.92 6.09 -1.21
N TRP A 153 2.03 5.39 -1.47
CA TRP A 153 3.41 5.87 -1.21
C TRP A 153 4.29 5.89 -2.45
N SER A 154 3.89 5.19 -3.50
CA SER A 154 4.60 5.21 -4.76
C SER A 154 3.87 6.12 -5.75
N ASN A 155 4.57 7.10 -6.33
CA ASN A 155 4.14 7.74 -7.58
C ASN A 155 4.33 6.79 -8.78
N ASN A 156 4.26 5.47 -8.54
CA ASN A 156 4.74 4.45 -9.46
C ASN A 156 3.62 4.07 -10.42
N PRO A 157 3.75 4.38 -11.73
CA PRO A 157 2.76 4.01 -12.75
C PRO A 157 2.58 2.49 -12.90
N VAL A 158 3.43 1.65 -12.28
CA VAL A 158 3.29 0.19 -12.30
C VAL A 158 2.10 -0.27 -11.44
N ALA A 159 1.62 0.50 -10.47
CA ALA A 159 0.34 0.23 -9.79
C ALA A 159 -0.86 0.36 -10.74
N ASP A 160 -0.75 1.19 -11.80
CA ASP A 160 -1.76 1.37 -12.85
C ASP A 160 -1.68 0.29 -13.95
N LEU A 161 -0.51 -0.31 -14.19
CA LEU A 161 -0.31 -1.25 -15.31
C LEU A 161 -1.00 -2.61 -15.12
N ASP A 162 -1.10 -3.12 -13.89
CA ASP A 162 -1.73 -4.42 -13.63
C ASP A 162 -3.26 -4.36 -13.56
N ILE A 163 -3.85 -3.16 -13.46
CA ILE A 163 -5.29 -2.97 -13.68
C ILE A 163 -5.64 -3.37 -15.12
N TYR A 164 -4.71 -3.26 -16.08
CA TYR A 164 -4.95 -3.68 -17.46
C TYR A 164 -4.87 -5.20 -17.66
N GLU A 165 -4.00 -5.92 -16.95
CA GLU A 165 -3.82 -7.37 -17.19
C GLU A 165 -4.95 -8.24 -16.60
N GLU A 166 -5.50 -7.90 -15.43
CA GLU A 166 -6.70 -8.60 -14.90
C GLU A 166 -7.95 -8.33 -15.77
N ASN A 167 -8.07 -7.12 -16.34
CA ASN A 167 -9.16 -6.78 -17.26
C ASN A 167 -9.02 -7.49 -18.62
N LEU A 168 -7.79 -7.74 -19.08
CA LEU A 168 -7.54 -8.47 -20.33
C LEU A 168 -7.95 -9.95 -20.23
N GLN A 169 -7.79 -10.58 -19.06
CA GLN A 169 -8.22 -11.97 -18.85
C GLN A 169 -9.75 -12.13 -18.82
N MET A 170 -10.49 -11.09 -18.42
CA MET A 170 -11.96 -11.07 -18.54
C MET A 170 -12.41 -10.87 -20.00
N GLU A 171 -11.67 -10.08 -20.79
CA GLU A 171 -12.03 -9.78 -22.19
C GLU A 171 -11.68 -10.92 -23.18
N VAL A 172 -10.71 -11.77 -22.85
CA VAL A 172 -10.29 -12.91 -23.70
C VAL A 172 -11.21 -14.12 -23.58
N VAL A 173 -11.88 -14.32 -22.43
CA VAL A 173 -12.85 -15.42 -22.27
C VAL A 173 -14.13 -15.16 -23.07
N GLU A 174 -14.52 -13.91 -23.25
CA GLU A 174 -15.75 -13.58 -24.01
C GLU A 174 -15.55 -13.62 -25.54
N LYS A 175 -14.33 -13.38 -26.04
CA LYS A 175 -14.03 -13.33 -27.49
C LYS A 175 -13.68 -14.68 -28.13
N THR A 176 -13.48 -15.75 -27.36
CA THR A 176 -13.14 -17.08 -27.92
C THR A 176 -14.35 -17.97 -28.22
N ALA A 177 -15.57 -17.48 -27.98
CA ALA A 177 -16.80 -18.23 -28.22
C ALA A 177 -17.47 -18.00 -29.59
N GLU A 178 -16.99 -17.07 -30.43
CA GLU A 178 -17.63 -16.79 -31.72
C GLU A 178 -16.60 -16.56 -32.84
N GLY A 179 -16.62 -17.43 -33.87
CA GLY A 179 -16.31 -17.02 -35.25
C GLY A 179 -14.98 -17.48 -35.84
N LEU A 180 -15.01 -18.67 -36.46
CA LEU A 180 -14.25 -19.02 -37.67
C LEU A 180 -14.35 -17.89 -38.72
N VAL A 181 -13.24 -17.51 -39.40
CA VAL A 181 -13.06 -17.59 -40.88
C VAL A 181 -11.56 -17.41 -41.21
N ASP A 182 -11.05 -18.31 -42.04
CA ASP A 182 -9.78 -18.23 -42.77
C ASP A 182 -9.65 -16.94 -43.62
N ASN A 183 -8.44 -16.44 -43.83
CA ASN A 183 -7.99 -15.99 -45.15
C ASN A 183 -6.47 -15.79 -45.15
N GLU A 184 -5.82 -16.62 -45.95
CA GLU A 184 -4.49 -16.42 -46.49
C GLU A 184 -4.49 -15.17 -47.37
N ASP A 185 -3.50 -14.29 -47.19
CA ASP A 185 -3.01 -13.47 -48.29
C ASP A 185 -1.55 -13.06 -48.02
N GLN A 186 -0.66 -13.73 -48.75
CA GLN A 186 0.74 -13.38 -48.92
C GLN A 186 0.87 -12.18 -49.85
N GLN A 187 1.57 -11.14 -49.43
CA GLN A 187 2.24 -10.24 -50.37
C GLN A 187 3.67 -9.91 -49.93
N MET A 188 4.58 -10.35 -50.80
CA MET A 188 6.01 -10.08 -50.84
C MET A 188 6.26 -8.62 -51.25
N ILE A 189 7.11 -7.90 -50.52
CA ILE A 189 7.80 -6.72 -51.05
C ILE A 189 9.27 -6.79 -50.62
N ASP A 190 10.12 -7.03 -51.61
CA ASP A 190 11.57 -6.90 -51.58
C ASP A 190 11.97 -5.43 -51.39
N GLY A 191 12.98 -5.19 -50.56
CA GLY A 191 13.58 -3.88 -50.35
C GLY A 191 14.84 -3.97 -49.50
N GLU A 192 15.98 -4.08 -50.19
CA GLU A 192 17.36 -3.98 -49.68
C GLU A 192 17.48 -2.92 -48.56
N ARG A 193 18.04 -3.33 -47.41
CA ARG A 193 18.52 -2.40 -46.38
C ARG A 193 19.99 -2.65 -46.11
N ASP A 194 20.78 -1.65 -46.50
CA ASP A 194 22.18 -1.47 -46.18
C ASP A 194 22.42 -1.55 -44.67
N VAL A 195 23.38 -2.38 -44.30
CA VAL A 195 23.97 -2.44 -42.95
C VAL A 195 24.93 -1.26 -42.81
N LYS A 196 24.61 -0.33 -41.91
CA LYS A 196 25.61 0.55 -41.30
C LYS A 196 25.66 0.27 -39.81
N GLU A 197 26.76 -0.37 -39.40
CA GLU A 197 27.23 -0.39 -38.02
C GLU A 197 27.45 1.04 -37.56
N GLU A 198 26.65 1.51 -36.61
CA GLU A 198 27.04 2.61 -35.72
C GLU A 198 27.03 2.09 -34.29
N SER A 199 28.24 1.84 -33.80
CA SER A 199 28.58 1.71 -32.38
C SER A 199 28.30 3.04 -31.68
N GLY A 200 27.05 3.26 -31.28
CA GLY A 200 26.65 4.34 -30.39
C GLY A 200 26.20 3.74 -29.07
N GLY A 201 27.08 3.77 -28.07
CA GLY A 201 26.73 3.38 -26.71
C GLY A 201 25.54 4.21 -26.23
N LEU A 202 24.39 3.56 -26.08
CA LEU A 202 23.24 4.14 -25.41
C LEU A 202 23.59 4.19 -23.92
N LEU A 203 24.18 5.31 -23.49
CA LEU A 203 24.10 5.71 -22.09
C LEU A 203 22.62 5.98 -21.84
N ILE A 204 21.93 4.95 -21.35
CA ILE A 204 20.69 5.15 -20.63
C ILE A 204 21.13 5.96 -19.41
N GLU A 205 20.91 7.27 -19.47
CA GLU A 205 20.89 8.08 -18.27
C GLU A 205 19.79 7.46 -17.40
N GLU A 206 20.22 6.69 -16.40
CA GLU A 206 19.34 6.18 -15.37
C GLU A 206 18.77 7.41 -14.67
N ASP A 207 17.53 7.78 -15.01
CA ASP A 207 16.71 8.69 -14.24
C ASP A 207 16.44 8.04 -12.85
N GLN A 208 17.46 8.04 -11.99
CA GLN A 208 17.42 7.52 -10.61
C GLN A 208 16.52 8.36 -9.69
N ASP A 209 15.94 9.46 -10.18
CA ASP A 209 15.16 10.44 -9.41
C ASP A 209 13.63 10.21 -9.40
N LYS A 210 13.15 9.00 -9.76
CA LYS A 210 11.69 8.70 -9.76
C LYS A 210 11.19 7.80 -8.63
N LEU A 211 11.99 7.51 -7.62
CA LEU A 211 11.47 6.92 -6.39
C LEU A 211 11.05 8.04 -5.43
N SER A 212 9.78 8.45 -5.54
CA SER A 212 9.14 9.22 -4.47
C SER A 212 9.35 8.48 -3.14
N SER A 213 9.91 9.17 -2.15
CA SER A 213 10.45 8.60 -0.90
C SER A 213 9.61 7.44 -0.38
N LEU A 214 10.22 6.26 -0.28
CA LEU A 214 9.60 5.12 0.36
C LEU A 214 9.23 5.49 1.82
N PRO A 215 8.22 4.84 2.41
CA PRO A 215 7.96 4.87 3.84
C PRO A 215 9.15 4.24 4.56
N PRO A 216 9.22 4.38 5.89
CA PRO A 216 10.31 3.85 6.69
C PRO A 216 10.61 2.39 6.34
N PHE A 217 11.90 2.05 6.36
CA PHE A 217 12.41 0.73 5.98
C PHE A 217 11.58 -0.44 6.48
N GLU A 218 11.20 -0.44 7.76
CA GLU A 218 10.40 -1.52 8.36
C GLU A 218 9.09 -1.75 7.59
N THR A 219 8.39 -0.67 7.25
CA THR A 219 7.14 -0.70 6.48
C THR A 219 7.38 -1.19 5.04
N SER A 220 8.51 -0.83 4.43
CA SER A 220 8.87 -1.24 3.08
C SER A 220 9.29 -2.71 3.00
N ALA A 221 10.12 -3.16 3.94
CA ALA A 221 10.55 -4.54 4.09
C ALA A 221 9.36 -5.46 4.42
N GLN A 222 8.45 -5.03 5.30
CA GLN A 222 7.24 -5.79 5.62
C GLN A 222 6.32 -5.93 4.40
N TRP A 223 6.14 -4.87 3.62
CA TRP A 223 5.37 -4.94 2.39
C TRP A 223 5.97 -5.94 1.40
N ALA A 224 7.30 -5.91 1.21
CA ALA A 224 8.02 -6.81 0.32
C ALA A 224 7.84 -8.29 0.74
N LYS A 225 7.94 -8.61 2.04
CA LYS A 225 7.69 -9.97 2.55
C LYS A 225 6.28 -10.47 2.18
N LEU A 226 5.26 -9.67 2.44
CA LEU A 226 3.87 -10.00 2.10
C LEU A 226 3.66 -10.13 0.58
N ALA A 227 4.34 -9.29 -0.21
CA ALA A 227 4.30 -9.33 -1.66
C ALA A 227 4.90 -10.63 -2.21
N LEU A 228 6.00 -11.12 -1.64
CA LEU A 228 6.57 -12.42 -2.00
C LEU A 228 5.58 -13.58 -1.75
N GLU A 229 4.88 -13.55 -0.61
CA GLU A 229 3.84 -14.54 -0.29
C GLU A 229 2.64 -14.49 -1.25
N CYS A 230 2.38 -13.32 -1.84
CA CYS A 230 1.33 -13.11 -2.83
C CYS A 230 1.79 -13.32 -4.29
N ASN A 231 3.01 -13.81 -4.52
CA ASN A 231 3.65 -13.94 -5.85
C ASN A 231 3.81 -12.60 -6.62
N MET A 232 3.84 -11.48 -5.91
CA MET A 232 4.10 -10.15 -6.49
C MET A 232 5.61 -9.88 -6.56
N TRP A 233 6.38 -10.79 -7.18
CA TRP A 233 7.85 -10.78 -7.08
C TRP A 233 8.49 -9.57 -7.74
N SER A 234 8.02 -9.15 -8.92
CA SER A 234 8.54 -7.96 -9.62
C SER A 234 8.42 -6.71 -8.77
N TYR A 235 7.25 -6.49 -8.17
CA TYR A 235 7.04 -5.36 -7.25
C TYR A 235 7.86 -5.47 -5.98
N SER A 236 8.02 -6.68 -5.44
CA SER A 236 8.89 -6.89 -4.28
C SER A 236 10.33 -6.50 -4.59
N ILE A 237 10.84 -6.82 -5.79
CA ILE A 237 12.19 -6.44 -6.23
C ILE A 237 12.33 -4.92 -6.30
N GLU A 238 11.37 -4.22 -6.90
CA GLU A 238 11.38 -2.76 -7.00
C GLU A 238 11.45 -2.08 -5.62
N VAL A 239 10.58 -2.50 -4.69
CA VAL A 239 10.57 -1.94 -3.32
C VAL A 239 11.87 -2.24 -2.59
N LEU A 240 12.41 -3.45 -2.73
CA LEU A 240 13.65 -3.85 -2.06
C LEU A 240 14.89 -3.13 -2.61
N TYR A 241 14.95 -2.85 -3.92
CA TYR A 241 16.02 -2.01 -4.48
C TYR A 241 15.96 -0.57 -3.94
N GLY A 242 14.75 -0.05 -3.75
CA GLY A 242 14.58 1.24 -3.07
C GLY A 242 15.08 1.21 -1.62
N CYS A 243 14.81 0.12 -0.88
CA CYS A 243 15.36 -0.07 0.46
C CYS A 243 16.90 -0.14 0.46
N GLU A 244 17.50 -0.85 -0.48
CA GLU A 244 18.97 -0.97 -0.61
C GLU A 244 19.65 0.37 -0.85
N ALA A 245 19.03 1.24 -1.65
CA ALA A 245 19.52 2.59 -1.91
C ALA A 245 19.52 3.48 -0.65
N GLU A 246 18.55 3.27 0.25
CA GLU A 246 18.43 4.03 1.52
C GLU A 246 19.30 3.45 2.64
N ILE A 247 19.36 2.12 2.73
CA ILE A 247 20.05 1.38 3.79
C ILE A 247 21.05 0.42 3.15
N ASN A 248 22.24 0.96 2.91
CA ASN A 248 23.35 0.20 2.33
C ASN A 248 23.74 -0.99 3.24
N GLU A 249 23.98 -2.15 2.63
CA GLU A 249 24.46 -3.38 3.28
C GLU A 249 23.52 -4.06 4.30
N ASP A 250 22.19 -3.89 4.19
CA ASP A 250 21.26 -4.65 5.04
C ASP A 250 21.12 -6.12 4.60
N GLY A 251 21.49 -7.06 5.48
CA GLY A 251 21.51 -8.50 5.14
C GLY A 251 20.12 -9.10 4.86
N GLU A 252 19.05 -8.53 5.41
CA GLU A 252 17.68 -8.97 5.16
C GLU A 252 17.24 -8.55 3.75
N VAL A 253 17.53 -7.31 3.33
CA VAL A 253 17.23 -6.83 1.97
C VAL A 253 17.89 -7.71 0.91
N HIS A 254 19.18 -8.01 1.05
CA HIS A 254 19.90 -8.87 0.10
C HIS A 254 19.32 -10.28 0.04
N TYR A 255 18.93 -10.85 1.19
CA TYR A 255 18.30 -12.15 1.25
C TYR A 255 16.95 -12.17 0.53
N LEU A 256 16.09 -11.18 0.81
CA LEU A 256 14.78 -11.05 0.18
C LEU A 256 14.91 -10.79 -1.33
N LEU A 257 15.86 -9.95 -1.78
CA LEU A 257 16.15 -9.72 -3.20
C LEU A 257 16.58 -11.02 -3.89
N GLY A 258 17.49 -11.77 -3.28
CA GLY A 258 17.94 -13.06 -3.81
C GLY A 258 16.80 -14.05 -3.99
N ILE A 259 15.89 -14.13 -3.01
CA ILE A 259 14.69 -14.97 -3.11
C ILE A 259 13.74 -14.47 -4.19
N ALA A 260 13.47 -13.17 -4.23
CA ALA A 260 12.55 -12.57 -5.19
C ALA A 260 13.01 -12.83 -6.64
N LEU A 261 14.30 -12.62 -6.92
CA LEU A 261 14.92 -12.89 -8.23
C LEU A 261 14.89 -14.37 -8.57
N TYR A 262 15.14 -15.26 -7.59
CA TYR A 262 15.06 -16.70 -7.79
C TYR A 262 13.64 -17.14 -8.15
N LEU A 263 12.63 -16.68 -7.42
CA LEU A 263 11.22 -17.00 -7.67
C LEU A 263 10.74 -16.47 -9.02
N LEU A 264 11.10 -15.23 -9.37
CA LEU A 264 10.81 -14.65 -10.69
C LEU A 264 11.47 -15.43 -11.83
N GLY A 265 12.66 -15.99 -11.62
CA GLY A 265 13.34 -16.83 -12.60
C GLY A 265 12.72 -18.23 -12.77
N GLN A 266 11.84 -18.66 -11.86
CA GLN A 266 11.18 -19.97 -11.93
C GLN A 266 9.79 -19.94 -12.59
N SER A 267 9.18 -18.77 -12.68
CA SER A 267 7.84 -18.59 -13.27
C SER A 267 7.86 -18.48 -14.77
#